data_AF-A0A8X7PWW2-F1
#
_entry.id   AF-A0A8X7PWW2-F1
#
_cell.length_a   1.000
_cell.length_b   1.000
_cell.length_c   1.000
_cell.angle_alpha   90.00
_cell.angle_beta   90.00
_cell.angle_gamma   90.00
#
_symmetry.space_group_name_H-M   'P 1'
#
loop_
_entity.id
_entity.type
_entity.pdbx_description
1 polymer ?
#
loop_
_entity_poly.entity_id
_entity_poly.type
_entity_poly.pdbx_seq_one_letter_code
_entity_poly.pdbx_strand_id
1 'polypeptide(L)'
;MDIELERTLKQAMANQEDNRLSNDNQNRKLKETIDDLNLKLTNCLRTIESKNVELLNLQTALGQYYAKSAKEHFERELMVAKDEMMKLNARLKDADERLESSNKEKEDLTAKLVRKRVSKVEEDNATTVLEQSMTRLNRMSVESDNLADRCLMSNKLCMIAIKLLVTYFQKNHSKEVLDLMVRMLGFSEEDKERIGVAQQGGGGKGVVRGVLGLPGRFVGGILGGKSAGSHANVAASDNQSLRIYGWISYSKTQKSEKEEKQKRQQQQPKPNKIRRRQDKTHLCRLNQNSQRCSQITRE
;
A
#
# COMPACT_ATOMS: atom_id res chain seq x y z
N MET A 1 8.00 -38.38 116.62
CA MET A 1 7.38 -38.01 115.33
C MET A 1 8.03 -36.76 114.73
N ASP A 2 8.40 -35.76 115.53
CA ASP A 2 9.03 -34.51 115.03
C ASP A 2 10.37 -34.65 114.30
N ILE A 3 11.26 -35.56 114.74
CA ILE A 3 12.62 -35.69 114.16
C ILE A 3 12.58 -36.18 112.70
N GLU A 4 11.61 -37.03 112.36
CA GLU A 4 11.49 -37.64 111.03
C GLU A 4 10.87 -36.65 110.01
N LEU A 5 9.94 -35.82 110.48
CA LEU A 5 9.40 -34.69 109.73
C LEU A 5 10.49 -33.63 109.47
N GLU A 6 11.32 -33.31 110.45
CA GLU A 6 12.40 -32.34 110.29
C GLU A 6 13.45 -32.82 109.26
N ARG A 7 13.81 -34.12 109.30
CA ARG A 7 14.74 -34.71 108.34
C ARG A 7 14.20 -34.69 106.90
N THR A 8 12.92 -35.05 106.73
CA THR A 8 12.26 -35.04 105.41
C THR A 8 12.10 -33.63 104.85
N LEU A 9 11.78 -32.64 105.69
CA LEU A 9 11.71 -31.23 105.28
C LEU A 9 13.08 -30.72 104.80
N LYS A 10 14.15 -30.98 105.56
CA LYS A 10 15.52 -30.59 105.17
C LYS A 10 15.92 -31.22 103.84
N GLN A 11 15.58 -32.48 103.63
CA GLN A 11 15.86 -33.17 102.37
C GLN A 11 15.03 -32.59 101.20
N ALA A 12 13.75 -32.28 101.41
CA ALA A 12 12.90 -31.65 100.41
C ALA A 12 13.43 -30.26 100.02
N MET A 13 13.88 -29.46 100.99
CA MET A 13 14.51 -28.16 100.74
C MET A 13 15.81 -28.27 99.94
N ALA A 14 16.67 -29.24 100.28
CA ALA A 14 17.90 -29.49 99.53
C ALA A 14 17.60 -29.89 98.08
N ASN A 15 16.67 -30.83 97.87
CA ASN A 15 16.24 -31.25 96.54
C ASN A 15 15.60 -30.09 95.74
N GLN A 16 14.86 -29.21 96.41
CA GLN A 16 14.25 -28.04 95.79
C GLN A 16 15.32 -27.03 95.32
N GLU A 17 16.34 -26.78 96.14
CA GLU A 17 17.45 -25.89 95.77
C GLU A 17 18.29 -26.49 94.63
N ASP A 18 18.58 -27.79 94.67
CA ASP A 18 19.29 -28.49 93.58
C ASP A 18 18.52 -28.41 92.26
N ASN A 19 17.19 -28.60 92.30
CA ASN A 19 16.33 -28.43 91.13
C ASN A 19 16.33 -26.99 90.63
N ARG A 20 16.34 -25.99 91.53
CA ARG A 20 16.42 -24.58 91.15
C ARG A 20 17.72 -24.27 90.42
N LEU A 21 18.86 -24.70 90.98
CA LEU A 21 20.18 -24.49 90.38
C LEU A 21 20.32 -25.21 89.03
N SER A 22 19.78 -26.43 88.92
CA SER A 22 19.75 -27.18 87.66
C SER A 22 18.94 -26.44 86.58
N ASN A 23 17.77 -25.94 86.93
CA ASN A 23 16.90 -25.22 86.01
C ASN A 23 17.52 -23.86 85.59
N ASP A 24 18.14 -23.14 86.52
CA ASP A 24 18.86 -21.90 86.24
C ASP A 24 20.03 -22.13 85.26
N ASN A 25 20.77 -23.23 85.43
CA ASN A 25 21.83 -23.62 84.50
C ASN A 25 21.28 -23.98 83.11
N GLN A 26 20.16 -24.71 83.03
CA GLN A 26 19.50 -25.02 81.75
C GLN A 26 18.99 -23.75 81.06
N ASN A 27 18.36 -22.84 81.80
CA ASN A 27 17.91 -21.54 81.30
C ASN A 27 19.08 -20.71 80.76
N ARG A 28 20.23 -20.72 81.44
CA ARG A 28 21.44 -20.04 80.95
C ARG A 28 21.92 -20.62 79.62
N LYS A 29 22.02 -21.94 79.52
CA LYS A 29 22.44 -22.64 78.28
C LYS A 29 21.48 -22.40 77.11
N LEU A 30 20.17 -22.42 77.37
CA LEU A 30 19.15 -22.12 76.37
C LEU A 30 19.27 -20.68 75.87
N LYS A 31 19.53 -19.74 76.78
CA LYS A 31 19.74 -18.33 76.42
C LYS A 31 21.00 -18.13 75.57
N GLU A 32 22.11 -18.74 75.95
CA GLU A 32 23.36 -18.73 75.15
C GLU A 32 23.12 -19.32 73.74
N THR A 33 22.34 -20.40 73.64
CA THR A 33 21.98 -21.02 72.35
C THR A 33 21.10 -20.10 71.49
N ILE A 34 20.11 -19.44 72.11
CA ILE A 34 19.24 -18.48 71.41
C ILE A 34 20.07 -17.31 70.88
N ASP A 35 21.02 -16.80 71.67
CA ASP A 35 21.87 -15.68 71.27
C ASP A 35 22.81 -16.06 70.12
N ASP A 36 23.43 -17.25 70.14
CA ASP A 36 24.23 -17.78 69.03
C ASP A 36 23.40 -17.97 67.74
N LEU A 37 22.19 -18.51 67.87
CA LEU A 37 21.29 -18.67 66.73
C LEU A 37 20.85 -17.33 66.14
N ASN A 38 20.54 -16.35 66.99
CA ASN A 38 20.19 -14.99 66.54
C ASN A 38 21.36 -14.31 65.82
N LEU A 39 22.59 -14.51 66.30
CA LEU A 39 23.79 -14.00 65.64
C LEU A 39 23.97 -14.64 64.26
N LYS A 40 23.84 -15.96 64.17
CA LYS A 40 23.92 -16.70 62.90
C LYS A 40 22.83 -16.27 61.91
N LEU A 41 21.61 -16.09 62.39
CA LEU A 41 20.49 -15.59 61.58
C LEU A 41 20.77 -14.19 61.04
N THR A 42 21.24 -13.28 61.89
CA THR A 42 21.58 -11.92 61.49
C THR A 42 22.71 -11.90 60.44
N ASN A 43 23.73 -12.74 60.62
CA ASN A 43 24.81 -12.87 59.65
C ASN A 43 24.32 -13.43 58.32
N CYS A 44 23.46 -14.45 58.34
CA CYS A 44 22.84 -15.02 57.15
C CYS A 44 22.00 -13.97 56.38
N LEU A 45 21.17 -13.21 57.10
CA LEU A 45 20.37 -12.12 56.51
C LEU A 45 21.28 -11.08 55.83
N ARG A 46 22.36 -10.65 56.49
CA ARG A 46 23.32 -9.71 55.90
C ARG A 46 23.97 -10.26 54.62
N THR A 47 24.32 -11.54 54.59
CA THR A 47 24.86 -12.19 53.39
C THR A 47 23.83 -12.23 52.26
N ILE A 48 22.56 -12.54 52.57
CA ILE A 48 21.47 -12.55 51.59
C ILE A 48 21.27 -11.14 51.01
N GLU A 49 21.24 -10.11 51.84
CA GLU A 49 21.11 -8.72 51.39
C GLU A 49 22.26 -8.30 50.47
N SER A 50 23.50 -8.63 50.84
CA SER A 50 24.67 -8.38 49.99
C SER A 50 24.55 -9.07 48.62
N LYS A 51 24.10 -10.33 48.59
CA LYS A 51 23.91 -11.07 47.34
C LYS A 51 22.75 -10.54 46.49
N ASN A 52 21.70 -10.02 47.12
CA ASN A 52 20.59 -9.38 46.40
C ASN A 52 21.06 -8.09 45.69
N VAL A 53 21.92 -7.29 46.33
CA VAL A 53 22.52 -6.11 45.69
C VAL A 53 23.42 -6.50 44.51
N GLU A 54 24.24 -7.54 44.68
CA GLU A 54 25.10 -8.07 43.60
C GLU A 54 24.26 -8.54 42.39
N LEU A 55 23.19 -9.30 42.63
CA LEU A 55 22.27 -9.76 41.58
C LEU A 55 21.59 -8.59 40.86
N LEU A 56 21.15 -7.56 41.59
CA LEU A 56 20.54 -6.37 41.01
C LEU A 56 21.53 -5.61 40.11
N ASN A 57 22.77 -5.47 40.56
CA ASN A 57 23.83 -4.83 39.79
C ASN A 57 24.13 -5.61 38.50
N LEU A 58 24.25 -6.93 38.59
CA LEU A 58 24.47 -7.79 37.42
C LEU A 58 23.30 -7.74 36.43
N GLN A 59 22.06 -7.78 36.93
CA GLN A 59 20.87 -7.66 36.09
C GLN A 59 20.83 -6.30 35.36
N THR A 60 21.22 -5.23 36.04
CA THR A 60 21.31 -3.88 35.45
C THR A 60 22.41 -3.81 34.39
N ALA A 61 23.59 -4.35 34.68
CA ALA A 61 24.71 -4.38 33.74
C ALA A 61 24.38 -5.19 32.48
N LEU A 62 23.74 -6.36 32.62
CA LEU A 62 23.27 -7.17 31.49
C LEU A 62 22.21 -6.43 30.67
N GLY A 63 21.24 -5.79 31.34
CA GLY A 63 20.24 -4.97 30.66
C GLY A 63 20.86 -3.85 29.82
N GLN A 64 21.86 -3.17 30.36
CA GLN A 64 22.61 -2.13 29.64
C GLN A 64 23.42 -2.70 28.47
N TYR A 65 24.07 -3.86 28.66
CA TYR A 65 24.84 -4.51 27.60
C TYR A 65 23.96 -4.88 26.39
N TYR A 66 22.81 -5.52 26.62
CA TYR A 66 21.89 -5.86 25.53
C TYR A 66 21.33 -4.62 24.84
N ALA A 67 21.00 -3.56 25.60
CA ALA A 67 20.53 -2.31 25.02
C ALA A 67 21.61 -1.63 24.16
N LYS A 68 22.85 -1.58 24.65
CA LYS A 68 23.98 -0.98 23.92
C LYS A 68 24.35 -1.80 22.69
N SER A 69 24.41 -3.12 22.79
CA SER A 69 24.74 -4.01 21.67
C SER A 69 23.72 -3.88 20.54
N ALA A 70 22.42 -3.86 20.85
CA ALA A 70 21.37 -3.64 19.86
C ALA A 70 21.51 -2.25 19.19
N LYS A 71 21.75 -1.20 19.98
CA LYS A 71 21.95 0.16 19.46
C LYS A 71 23.15 0.22 18.51
N GLU A 72 24.29 -0.34 18.89
CA GLU A 72 25.50 -0.34 18.05
C GLU A 72 25.29 -1.13 16.75
N HIS A 73 24.49 -2.20 16.77
CA HIS A 73 24.13 -2.93 15.55
C HIS A 73 23.36 -2.05 14.56
N PHE A 74 22.28 -1.41 15.02
CA PHE A 74 21.48 -0.52 14.18
C PHE A 74 22.27 0.71 13.70
N GLU A 75 23.18 1.25 14.53
CA GLU A 75 24.06 2.34 14.11
C GLU A 75 25.00 1.92 12.98
N ARG A 76 25.57 0.70 13.03
CA ARG A 76 26.39 0.16 11.95
C ARG A 76 25.58 -0.06 10.67
N GLU A 77 24.40 -0.68 10.77
CA GLU A 77 23.52 -0.89 9.61
C GLU A 77 23.07 0.44 8.98
N LEU A 78 22.75 1.44 9.81
CA LEU A 78 22.39 2.77 9.34
C LEU A 78 23.56 3.47 8.63
N MET A 79 24.79 3.28 9.11
CA MET A 79 25.98 3.80 8.44
C MET A 79 26.19 3.15 7.07
N VAL A 80 26.07 1.82 6.98
CA VAL A 80 26.20 1.07 5.72
C VAL A 80 25.11 1.49 4.73
N ALA A 81 23.85 1.56 5.16
CA ALA A 81 22.74 2.00 4.31
C ALA A 81 22.93 3.44 3.81
N LYS A 82 23.47 4.34 4.63
CA LYS A 82 23.80 5.72 4.20
C LYS A 82 24.92 5.74 3.16
N ASP A 83 25.97 4.95 3.34
CA ASP A 83 27.07 4.85 2.37
C ASP A 83 26.57 4.27 1.02
N GLU A 84 25.73 3.23 1.06
CA GLU A 84 25.08 2.69 -0.13
C GLU A 84 24.17 3.72 -0.82
N MET A 85 23.38 4.47 -0.05
CA MET A 85 22.55 5.56 -0.58
C MET A 85 23.42 6.62 -1.28
N MET A 86 24.54 7.01 -0.68
CA MET A 86 25.47 7.98 -1.28
C MET A 86 26.08 7.44 -2.58
N LYS A 87 26.48 6.16 -2.61
CA LYS A 87 27.00 5.50 -3.82
C LYS A 87 25.97 5.43 -4.94
N LEU A 88 24.72 5.05 -4.63
CA LEU A 88 23.63 5.01 -5.61
C LEU A 88 23.29 6.41 -6.12
N ASN A 89 23.25 7.41 -5.23
CA ASN A 89 23.02 8.79 -5.61
C ASN A 89 24.12 9.33 -6.54
N ALA A 90 25.39 8.98 -6.29
CA ALA A 90 26.49 9.34 -7.17
C ALA A 90 26.35 8.69 -8.57
N ARG A 91 25.97 7.41 -8.63
CA ARG A 91 25.71 6.70 -9.89
C ARG A 91 24.51 7.28 -10.64
N LEU A 92 23.46 7.67 -9.92
CA LEU A 92 22.28 8.31 -10.50
C LEU A 92 22.66 9.64 -11.16
N LYS A 93 23.46 10.47 -10.48
CA LYS A 93 23.97 11.73 -11.05
C LYS A 93 24.81 11.52 -12.31
N ASP A 94 25.74 10.55 -12.30
CA ASP A 94 26.53 10.20 -13.50
C ASP A 94 25.62 9.72 -14.64
N ALA A 95 24.59 8.92 -14.35
CA ALA A 95 23.63 8.47 -15.35
C ALA A 95 22.79 9.63 -15.92
N ASP A 96 22.34 10.56 -15.09
CA ASP A 96 21.62 11.77 -15.51
C ASP A 96 22.50 12.65 -16.40
N GLU A 97 23.77 12.89 -16.02
CA GLU A 97 24.71 13.66 -16.83
C GLU A 97 24.96 13.03 -18.21
N ARG A 98 25.05 11.69 -18.27
CA ARG A 98 25.16 10.93 -19.53
C ARG A 98 23.89 10.96 -20.36
N LEU A 99 22.73 10.93 -19.72
CA LEU A 99 21.45 11.04 -20.41
C LEU A 99 21.33 12.42 -21.07
N GLU A 100 21.68 13.47 -20.34
CA GLU A 100 21.66 14.85 -20.82
C GLU A 100 22.63 15.07 -22.00
N SER A 101 23.84 14.51 -21.95
CA SER A 101 24.77 14.59 -23.08
C SER A 101 24.26 13.84 -24.31
N SER A 102 23.73 12.62 -24.14
CA SER A 102 23.13 11.84 -25.22
C SER A 102 21.91 12.54 -25.82
N ASN A 103 21.09 13.19 -25.00
CA ASN A 103 19.92 13.92 -25.48
C ASN A 103 20.34 15.14 -26.32
N LYS A 104 21.34 15.91 -25.87
CA LYS A 104 21.92 17.01 -26.66
C LYS A 104 22.48 16.54 -28.01
N GLU A 105 23.15 15.39 -28.05
CA GLU A 105 23.63 14.81 -29.31
C GLU A 105 22.49 14.41 -30.25
N LYS A 106 21.42 13.81 -29.72
CA LYS A 106 20.21 13.48 -30.50
C LYS A 106 19.53 14.73 -31.02
N GLU A 107 19.43 15.80 -30.23
CA GLU A 107 18.88 17.09 -30.64
C GLU A 107 19.71 17.72 -31.78
N ASP A 108 21.04 17.69 -31.71
CA ASP A 108 21.90 18.19 -32.79
C ASP A 108 21.79 17.34 -34.07
N LEU A 109 21.77 16.01 -33.96
CA LEU A 109 21.59 15.12 -35.11
C LEU A 109 20.21 15.31 -35.76
N THR A 110 19.16 15.44 -34.96
CA THR A 110 17.81 15.69 -35.47
C THR A 110 17.73 17.07 -36.13
N ALA A 111 18.33 18.11 -35.56
CA ALA A 111 18.44 19.43 -36.20
C ALA A 111 19.19 19.36 -37.54
N LYS A 112 20.32 18.65 -37.61
CA LYS A 112 21.09 18.43 -38.86
C LYS A 112 20.27 17.67 -39.90
N LEU A 113 19.52 16.63 -39.51
CA LEU A 113 18.64 15.89 -40.40
C LEU A 113 17.47 16.73 -40.92
N VAL A 114 16.88 17.57 -40.07
CA VAL A 114 15.84 18.53 -40.49
C VAL A 114 16.41 19.51 -41.49
N ARG A 115 17.57 20.13 -41.21
CA ARG A 115 18.24 21.06 -42.15
C ARG A 115 18.56 20.39 -43.50
N LYS A 116 19.14 19.19 -43.49
CA LYS A 116 19.41 18.43 -44.72
C LYS A 116 18.13 18.12 -45.51
N ARG A 117 17.04 17.74 -44.84
CA ARG A 117 15.75 17.49 -45.49
C ARG A 117 15.15 18.75 -46.09
N VAL A 118 15.21 19.89 -45.39
CA VAL A 118 14.74 21.18 -45.91
C VAL A 118 15.53 21.59 -47.14
N SER A 119 16.87 21.57 -47.08
CA SER A 119 17.69 21.91 -48.25
C SER A 119 17.45 20.99 -49.44
N LYS A 120 17.28 19.68 -49.21
CA LYS A 120 16.95 18.74 -50.29
C LYS A 120 15.57 19.03 -50.91
N VAL A 121 14.57 19.33 -50.08
CA VAL A 121 13.24 19.71 -50.58
C VAL A 121 13.28 21.04 -51.35
N GLU A 122 14.09 22.01 -50.91
CA GLU A 122 14.28 23.27 -51.64
C GLU A 122 14.93 23.05 -53.01
N GLU A 123 15.93 22.16 -53.11
CA GLU A 123 16.58 21.79 -54.37
C GLU A 123 15.62 21.05 -55.31
N ASP A 124 14.90 20.04 -54.80
CA ASP A 124 13.89 19.29 -55.56
C ASP A 124 12.73 20.22 -56.00
N ASN A 125 12.34 21.19 -55.17
CA ASN A 125 11.33 22.18 -55.54
C ASN A 125 11.85 23.16 -56.61
N ALA A 126 13.11 23.58 -56.56
CA ALA A 126 13.71 24.43 -57.59
C ALA A 126 13.81 23.71 -58.95
N THR A 127 14.21 22.43 -58.96
CA THR A 127 14.29 21.63 -60.19
C THR A 127 12.90 21.34 -60.75
N THR A 128 11.93 20.94 -59.92
CA THR A 128 10.56 20.66 -60.37
C THR A 128 9.82 21.93 -60.83
N VAL A 129 9.96 23.07 -60.15
CA VAL A 129 9.40 24.35 -60.62
C VAL A 129 10.04 24.79 -61.94
N LEU A 130 11.36 24.62 -62.08
CA LEU A 130 12.07 24.92 -63.32
C LEU A 130 11.60 24.01 -64.47
N GLU A 131 11.52 22.69 -64.25
CA GLU A 131 11.02 21.72 -65.24
C GLU A 131 9.57 21.99 -65.63
N GLN A 132 8.70 22.29 -64.66
CA GLN A 132 7.31 22.68 -64.94
C GLN A 132 7.24 23.96 -65.77
N SER A 133 8.10 24.94 -65.49
CA SER A 133 8.16 26.19 -66.25
C SER A 133 8.67 25.99 -67.68
N MET A 134 9.68 25.13 -67.86
CA MET A 134 10.23 24.76 -69.17
C MET A 134 9.20 23.98 -70.00
N THR A 135 8.49 23.06 -69.35
CA THR A 135 7.41 22.29 -69.99
C THR A 135 6.24 23.19 -70.39
N ARG A 136 5.90 24.19 -69.56
CA ARG A 136 4.85 25.18 -69.86
C ARG A 136 5.23 26.07 -71.04
N LEU A 137 6.49 26.53 -71.10
CA LEU A 137 7.00 27.30 -72.24
C LEU A 137 7.08 26.47 -73.53
N ASN A 138 7.59 25.25 -73.47
CA ASN A 138 7.64 24.35 -74.62
C ASN A 138 6.23 24.02 -75.15
N ARG A 139 5.26 23.85 -74.26
CA ARG A 139 3.86 23.64 -74.65
C ARG A 139 3.25 24.88 -75.30
N MET A 140 3.56 26.08 -74.80
CA MET A 140 3.13 27.33 -75.44
C MET A 140 3.80 27.57 -76.79
N SER A 141 5.05 27.12 -76.97
CA SER A 141 5.76 27.17 -78.26
C SER A 141 5.11 26.27 -79.31
N VAL A 142 4.64 25.08 -78.92
CA VAL A 142 3.98 24.11 -79.82
C VAL A 142 2.50 24.43 -80.09
N GLU A 143 1.82 25.16 -79.19
CA GLU A 143 0.41 25.51 -79.34
C GLU A 143 0.18 26.66 -80.36
N SER A 144 1.22 27.43 -80.71
CA SER A 144 1.15 28.55 -81.67
C SER A 144 0.77 28.10 -83.09
N ASP A 145 1.15 26.89 -83.50
CA ASP A 145 0.89 26.36 -84.84
C ASP A 145 -0.45 25.61 -84.95
N ASN A 146 -1.19 25.45 -83.83
CA ASN A 146 -2.42 24.67 -83.72
C ASN A 146 -3.69 25.52 -83.46
N LEU A 147 -3.59 26.85 -83.52
CA LEU A 147 -4.72 27.77 -83.31
C LEU A 147 -5.51 28.06 -84.60
N ALA A 148 -4.88 27.98 -85.77
CA ALA A 148 -5.55 28.19 -87.05
C ALA A 148 -6.59 27.09 -87.36
N ASP A 149 -6.31 25.85 -86.96
CA ASP A 149 -7.13 24.69 -87.32
C ASP A 149 -8.39 24.54 -86.43
N ARG A 150 -8.32 24.95 -85.16
CA ARG A 150 -9.48 24.92 -84.24
C ARG A 150 -10.53 26.01 -84.55
N CYS A 151 -10.12 27.22 -84.94
CA CYS A 151 -11.06 28.27 -85.33
C CYS A 151 -11.79 27.95 -86.65
N LEU A 152 -11.09 27.30 -87.58
CA LEU A 152 -11.67 26.89 -88.86
C LEU A 152 -12.66 25.72 -88.68
N MET A 153 -12.38 24.79 -87.77
CA MET A 153 -13.31 23.72 -87.39
C MET A 153 -14.55 24.25 -86.66
N SER A 154 -14.38 25.21 -85.74
CA SER A 154 -15.53 25.80 -85.01
C SER A 154 -16.50 26.54 -85.95
N ASN A 155 -15.97 27.33 -86.89
CA ASN A 155 -16.80 28.03 -87.88
C ASN A 155 -17.51 27.07 -88.85
N LYS A 156 -16.85 25.98 -89.27
CA LYS A 156 -17.47 24.93 -90.10
C LYS A 156 -18.60 24.20 -89.37
N LEU A 157 -18.40 23.86 -88.09
CA LEU A 157 -19.42 23.17 -87.29
C LEU A 157 -20.68 24.06 -87.09
N CYS A 158 -20.49 25.35 -86.85
CA CYS A 158 -21.59 26.32 -86.75
C CYS A 158 -22.37 26.45 -88.07
N MET A 159 -21.69 26.48 -89.22
CA MET A 159 -22.38 26.53 -90.52
C MET A 159 -23.22 25.28 -90.80
N ILE A 160 -22.78 24.10 -90.36
CA ILE A 160 -23.54 22.85 -90.50
C ILE A 160 -24.80 22.90 -89.62
N ALA A 161 -24.67 23.35 -88.37
CA ALA A 161 -25.80 23.49 -87.46
C ALA A 161 -26.88 24.45 -88.00
N ILE A 162 -26.47 25.61 -88.54
CA ILE A 162 -27.38 26.61 -89.12
C ILE A 162 -28.10 26.04 -90.35
N LYS A 163 -27.39 25.32 -91.24
CA LYS A 163 -28.00 24.70 -92.43
C LYS A 163 -29.03 23.64 -92.06
N LEU A 164 -28.76 22.81 -91.05
CA LEU A 164 -29.74 21.86 -90.54
C LEU A 164 -30.98 22.59 -90.04
N LEU A 165 -30.82 23.69 -89.29
CA LEU A 165 -31.93 24.48 -88.76
C LEU A 165 -32.79 25.07 -89.88
N VAL A 166 -32.17 25.60 -90.93
CA VAL A 166 -32.86 26.08 -92.13
C VAL A 166 -33.64 24.94 -92.83
N THR A 167 -33.06 23.75 -92.95
CA THR A 167 -33.78 22.59 -93.55
C THR A 167 -34.94 22.09 -92.71
N TYR A 168 -34.87 22.22 -91.37
CA TYR A 168 -35.98 21.85 -90.48
C TYR A 168 -37.21 22.75 -90.70
N PHE A 169 -37.01 24.07 -90.86
CA PHE A 169 -38.10 25.00 -91.16
C PHE A 169 -38.63 24.87 -92.60
N GLN A 170 -37.78 24.55 -93.57
CA GLN A 170 -38.21 24.38 -94.96
C GLN A 170 -39.03 23.10 -95.22
N LYS A 171 -38.81 22.03 -94.44
CA LYS A 171 -39.48 20.73 -94.63
C LYS A 171 -40.65 20.44 -93.67
N ASN A 172 -41.34 21.47 -93.18
CA ASN A 172 -42.53 21.29 -92.32
C ASN A 172 -42.30 20.36 -91.11
N HIS A 173 -41.23 20.62 -90.34
CA HIS A 173 -40.97 19.94 -89.05
C HIS A 173 -40.84 18.41 -89.15
N SER A 174 -40.10 17.89 -90.13
CA SER A 174 -39.82 16.45 -90.22
C SER A 174 -39.03 15.96 -89.00
N LYS A 175 -39.58 14.94 -88.31
CA LYS A 175 -39.00 14.31 -87.11
C LYS A 175 -37.61 13.71 -87.36
N GLU A 176 -37.31 13.30 -88.59
CA GLU A 176 -36.02 12.72 -88.97
C GLU A 176 -34.88 13.74 -88.94
N VAL A 177 -35.15 15.00 -89.33
CA VAL A 177 -34.15 16.07 -89.30
C VAL A 177 -33.86 16.48 -87.85
N LEU A 178 -34.89 16.47 -87.01
CA LEU A 178 -34.76 16.76 -85.58
C LEU A 178 -33.94 15.67 -84.86
N ASP A 179 -34.21 14.40 -85.14
CA ASP A 179 -33.42 13.27 -84.62
C ASP A 179 -31.95 13.32 -85.08
N LEU A 180 -31.70 13.71 -86.33
CA LEU A 180 -30.34 13.92 -86.85
C LEU A 180 -29.62 15.08 -86.15
N MET A 181 -30.32 16.20 -85.88
CA MET A 181 -29.77 17.31 -85.08
C MET A 181 -29.44 16.86 -83.66
N VAL A 182 -30.32 16.07 -83.03
CA VAL A 182 -30.11 15.55 -81.68
C VAL A 182 -28.82 14.74 -81.59
N ARG A 183 -28.61 13.86 -82.57
CA ARG A 183 -27.42 13.00 -82.66
C ARG A 183 -26.15 13.76 -83.01
N MET A 184 -26.19 14.73 -83.93
CA MET A 184 -24.99 15.47 -84.37
C MET A 184 -24.57 16.59 -83.42
N LEU A 185 -25.52 17.25 -82.77
CA LEU A 185 -25.24 18.32 -81.80
C LEU A 185 -25.06 17.79 -80.38
N GLY A 186 -25.31 16.50 -80.14
CA GLY A 186 -25.08 15.86 -78.86
C GLY A 186 -25.92 16.46 -77.73
N PHE A 187 -27.21 16.73 -77.98
CA PHE A 187 -28.10 17.30 -76.97
C PHE A 187 -28.14 16.41 -75.72
N SER A 188 -28.07 17.03 -74.55
CA SER A 188 -28.19 16.35 -73.25
C SER A 188 -29.60 15.79 -73.07
N GLU A 189 -29.78 14.78 -72.21
CA GLU A 189 -31.09 14.18 -71.93
C GLU A 189 -32.12 15.23 -71.45
N GLU A 190 -31.69 16.28 -70.75
CA GLU A 190 -32.58 17.38 -70.33
C GLU A 190 -33.11 18.23 -71.50
N ASP A 191 -32.36 18.35 -72.60
CA ASP A 191 -32.78 19.10 -73.79
C ASP A 191 -33.62 18.22 -74.72
N LYS A 192 -33.35 16.91 -74.77
CA LYS A 192 -34.18 15.94 -75.47
C LYS A 192 -35.59 15.86 -74.90
N GLU A 193 -35.74 16.01 -73.59
CA GLU A 193 -37.06 16.05 -72.92
C GLU A 193 -37.86 17.31 -73.29
N ARG A 194 -37.20 18.48 -73.42
CA ARG A 194 -37.84 19.73 -73.88
C ARG A 194 -38.19 19.73 -75.37
N ILE A 195 -37.46 18.95 -76.17
CA ILE A 195 -37.65 18.79 -77.61
C ILE A 195 -38.57 17.58 -77.94
N GLY A 196 -38.94 16.76 -76.93
CA GLY A 196 -39.99 15.73 -77.00
C GLY A 196 -39.53 14.31 -77.37
N VAL A 197 -38.28 13.91 -77.09
CA VAL A 197 -37.66 12.68 -77.62
C VAL A 197 -37.27 11.60 -76.56
N ALA A 198 -37.22 11.88 -75.25
CA ALA A 198 -36.45 11.05 -74.28
C ALA A 198 -37.19 10.05 -73.35
N GLN A 199 -38.41 9.58 -73.65
CA GLN A 199 -39.08 8.59 -72.77
C GLN A 199 -38.70 7.14 -73.08
N GLN A 200 -37.43 6.73 -72.90
CA GLN A 200 -37.06 5.30 -72.94
C GLN A 200 -35.71 4.94 -72.25
N GLY A 201 -35.75 4.57 -70.95
CA GLY A 201 -34.87 3.53 -70.34
C GLY A 201 -33.77 3.96 -69.35
N GLY A 202 -33.81 3.45 -68.10
CA GLY A 202 -32.79 3.69 -67.05
C GLY A 202 -32.33 2.45 -66.26
N GLY A 203 -31.33 2.62 -65.36
CA GLY A 203 -31.12 1.85 -64.10
C GLY A 203 -29.90 0.91 -63.93
N GLY A 204 -29.08 1.10 -62.87
CA GLY A 204 -28.15 0.11 -62.25
C GLY A 204 -27.05 0.76 -61.36
N LYS A 205 -26.81 0.45 -60.05
CA LYS A 205 -26.17 -0.73 -59.37
C LYS A 205 -25.05 -0.18 -58.42
N GLY A 206 -24.94 -0.37 -57.09
CA GLY A 206 -24.50 -1.52 -56.24
C GLY A 206 -23.47 -1.00 -55.18
N VAL A 207 -23.45 -1.30 -53.86
CA VAL A 207 -23.17 -2.52 -53.04
C VAL A 207 -21.80 -2.48 -52.27
N VAL A 208 -21.88 -2.55 -50.91
CA VAL A 208 -21.00 -3.08 -49.80
C VAL A 208 -19.49 -2.79 -49.61
N ARG A 209 -19.09 -2.48 -48.34
CA ARG A 209 -17.95 -3.05 -47.53
C ARG A 209 -17.90 -2.38 -46.13
N GLY A 210 -17.65 -2.97 -44.95
CA GLY A 210 -17.09 -4.25 -44.53
C GLY A 210 -15.95 -4.04 -43.52
N VAL A 211 -16.26 -4.22 -42.22
CA VAL A 211 -15.48 -4.27 -40.95
C VAL A 211 -13.97 -4.62 -41.00
N LEU A 212 -13.16 -3.83 -40.28
CA LEU A 212 -11.80 -4.13 -39.75
C LEU A 212 -11.75 -3.51 -38.32
N GLY A 213 -11.41 -4.13 -37.18
CA GLY A 213 -10.63 -5.33 -36.90
C GLY A 213 -9.40 -4.99 -36.02
N LEU A 214 -9.61 -4.53 -34.77
CA LEU A 214 -8.57 -4.14 -33.80
C LEU A 214 -7.92 -5.38 -33.11
N PRO A 215 -6.59 -5.55 -33.11
CA PRO A 215 -5.93 -6.63 -32.38
C PRO A 215 -5.28 -6.13 -31.06
N GLY A 216 -5.61 -6.77 -29.93
CA GLY A 216 -4.84 -6.58 -28.68
C GLY A 216 -5.56 -7.03 -27.40
N ARG A 217 -5.52 -8.32 -27.07
CA ARG A 217 -5.91 -8.86 -25.75
C ARG A 217 -4.68 -8.96 -24.82
N PHE A 218 -4.87 -8.47 -23.60
CA PHE A 218 -4.56 -9.07 -22.29
C PHE A 218 -3.56 -10.24 -22.22
N VAL A 219 -2.57 -10.15 -21.32
CA VAL A 219 -2.30 -11.13 -20.24
C VAL A 219 -1.47 -10.44 -19.13
N GLY A 220 -2.05 -10.32 -17.94
CA GLY A 220 -1.32 -10.17 -16.67
C GLY A 220 -1.13 -11.55 -16.01
N GLY A 221 -0.10 -11.71 -15.20
CA GLY A 221 0.11 -12.95 -14.44
C GLY A 221 1.46 -13.05 -13.73
N ILE A 222 1.42 -12.76 -12.42
CA ILE A 222 2.13 -13.41 -11.28
C ILE A 222 3.29 -14.35 -11.64
N LEU A 223 4.51 -14.00 -11.21
CA LEU A 223 5.65 -14.92 -11.16
C LEU A 223 6.02 -15.22 -9.69
N GLY A 224 5.36 -16.23 -9.13
CA GLY A 224 5.75 -16.91 -7.89
C GLY A 224 6.45 -18.23 -8.23
N GLY A 225 7.76 -18.32 -7.96
CA GLY A 225 8.58 -19.49 -8.27
C GLY A 225 9.13 -20.17 -7.02
N LYS A 226 8.72 -21.43 -6.80
CA LYS A 226 9.38 -22.40 -5.90
C LYS A 226 10.46 -23.16 -6.70
N SER A 227 11.65 -23.30 -6.15
CA SER A 227 12.60 -24.35 -6.53
C SER A 227 13.20 -24.97 -5.27
N ALA A 228 13.18 -26.29 -5.21
CA ALA A 228 13.72 -27.11 -4.14
C ALA A 228 15.18 -27.47 -4.44
N GLY A 229 16.05 -27.43 -3.42
CA GLY A 229 17.39 -28.02 -3.49
C GLY A 229 18.39 -27.43 -2.50
N SER A 230 18.61 -28.15 -1.39
CA SER A 230 19.80 -28.16 -0.55
C SER A 230 20.21 -26.87 0.21
N HIS A 231 19.85 -26.79 1.49
CA HIS A 231 20.80 -26.86 2.62
C HIS A 231 20.00 -26.61 3.92
N ALA A 232 19.70 -27.69 4.62
CA ALA A 232 19.29 -27.65 6.01
C ALA A 232 20.45 -27.08 6.84
N ASN A 233 20.24 -25.93 7.51
CA ASN A 233 20.85 -25.50 8.79
C ASN A 233 20.72 -23.97 9.02
N VAL A 234 19.54 -23.36 8.85
CA VAL A 234 19.31 -21.96 9.29
C VAL A 234 17.92 -21.75 9.95
N ALA A 235 17.10 -22.80 10.12
CA ALA A 235 15.72 -22.65 10.63
C ALA A 235 15.54 -22.87 12.14
N ALA A 236 16.61 -23.13 12.90
CA ALA A 236 16.51 -23.48 14.33
C ALA A 236 16.74 -22.29 15.29
N SER A 237 17.31 -21.17 14.83
CA SER A 237 17.69 -20.03 15.68
C SER A 237 16.52 -19.06 15.92
N ASP A 238 15.78 -18.71 14.87
CA ASP A 238 14.70 -17.71 14.95
C ASP A 238 13.47 -18.22 15.70
N ASN A 239 13.30 -19.54 15.77
CA ASN A 239 12.24 -20.17 16.55
C ASN A 239 12.55 -20.19 18.06
N GLN A 240 13.82 -20.03 18.46
CA GLN A 240 14.18 -19.90 19.88
C GLN A 240 14.03 -18.45 20.37
N SER A 241 14.38 -17.47 19.55
CA SER A 241 14.19 -16.05 19.90
C SER A 241 12.70 -15.72 20.06
N LEU A 242 11.83 -16.17 19.16
CA LEU A 242 10.37 -15.98 19.28
C LEU A 242 9.78 -16.65 20.53
N ARG A 243 10.30 -17.82 20.93
CA ARG A 243 9.86 -18.52 22.15
C ARG A 243 10.33 -17.81 23.43
N ILE A 244 11.55 -17.26 23.44
CA ILE A 244 12.09 -16.50 24.57
C ILE A 244 11.36 -15.16 24.72
N TYR A 245 11.14 -14.41 23.63
CA TYR A 245 10.37 -13.16 23.65
C TYR A 245 8.90 -13.40 24.04
N GLY A 246 8.29 -14.50 23.60
CA GLY A 246 6.95 -14.91 24.02
C GLY A 246 6.85 -15.21 25.52
N TRP A 247 7.82 -15.92 26.10
CA TRP A 247 7.84 -16.26 27.53
C TRP A 247 8.13 -15.04 28.43
N ILE A 248 9.00 -14.13 27.99
CA ILE A 248 9.25 -12.85 28.68
C ILE A 248 7.99 -11.97 28.67
N SER A 249 7.28 -11.92 27.55
CA SER A 249 6.04 -11.16 27.42
C SER A 249 4.93 -11.74 28.30
N TYR A 250 4.75 -13.07 28.28
CA TYR A 250 3.82 -13.77 29.17
C TYR A 250 4.15 -13.56 30.65
N SER A 251 5.43 -13.56 31.03
CA SER A 251 5.88 -13.34 32.41
C SER A 251 5.61 -11.92 32.88
N LYS A 252 5.79 -10.91 32.00
CA LYS A 252 5.43 -9.51 32.28
C LYS A 252 3.91 -9.34 32.43
N THR A 253 3.13 -9.96 31.55
CA THR A 253 1.66 -9.96 31.62
C THR A 253 1.15 -10.60 32.91
N GLN A 254 1.71 -11.77 33.29
CA GLN A 254 1.37 -12.44 34.55
C GLN A 254 1.70 -11.61 35.80
N LYS A 255 2.79 -10.83 35.77
CA LYS A 255 3.16 -9.94 36.88
C LYS A 255 2.24 -8.71 36.96
N SER A 256 1.92 -8.11 35.81
CA SER A 256 0.97 -7.00 35.68
C SER A 256 -0.45 -7.38 36.14
N GLU A 257 -0.94 -8.55 35.75
CA GLU A 257 -2.25 -9.04 36.17
C GLU A 257 -2.33 -9.36 37.66
N LYS A 258 -1.25 -9.88 38.26
CA LYS A 258 -1.17 -10.11 39.71
C LYS A 258 -1.15 -8.79 40.48
N GLU A 259 -0.40 -7.79 40.01
CA GLU A 259 -0.37 -6.45 40.61
C GLU A 259 -1.72 -5.74 40.48
N GLU A 260 -2.43 -5.89 39.35
CA GLU A 260 -3.77 -5.32 39.18
C GLU A 260 -4.82 -6.02 40.06
N LYS A 261 -4.77 -7.35 40.18
CA LYS A 261 -5.61 -8.11 41.11
C LYS A 261 -5.35 -7.73 42.57
N GLN A 262 -4.10 -7.46 42.93
CA GLN A 262 -3.72 -7.02 44.27
C GLN A 262 -4.22 -5.58 44.56
N LYS A 263 -4.17 -4.69 43.57
CA LYS A 263 -4.78 -3.34 43.65
C LYS A 263 -6.31 -3.39 43.75
N ARG A 264 -6.97 -4.26 43.00
CA ARG A 264 -8.44 -4.47 43.07
C ARG A 264 -8.87 -5.08 44.42
N GLN A 265 -8.04 -5.91 45.04
CA GLN A 265 -8.29 -6.45 46.38
C GLN A 265 -8.05 -5.42 47.50
N GLN A 266 -7.11 -4.48 47.31
CA GLN A 266 -6.87 -3.37 48.26
C GLN A 266 -7.90 -2.24 48.14
N GLN A 267 -8.61 -2.11 47.00
CA GLN A 267 -9.66 -1.12 46.77
C GLN A 267 -11.09 -1.61 47.08
N GLN A 268 -11.27 -2.83 47.61
CA GLN A 268 -12.59 -3.20 48.14
C GLN A 268 -12.86 -2.45 49.45
N PRO A 269 -13.98 -1.72 49.57
CA PRO A 269 -14.34 -1.07 50.81
C PRO A 269 -14.65 -2.14 51.85
N LYS A 270 -13.98 -2.08 53.01
CA LYS A 270 -14.30 -2.91 54.19
C LYS A 270 -15.82 -2.84 54.44
N PRO A 271 -16.54 -3.96 54.62
CA PRO A 271 -17.96 -3.92 54.90
C PRO A 271 -18.17 -3.17 56.23
N ASN A 272 -18.86 -2.05 56.12
CA ASN A 272 -19.09 -1.09 57.18
C ASN A 272 -19.90 -1.78 58.31
N LYS A 273 -19.27 -2.09 59.46
CA LYS A 273 -19.89 -2.75 60.62
C LYS A 273 -21.01 -1.93 61.30
N ILE A 274 -21.34 -0.75 60.79
CA ILE A 274 -22.33 0.16 61.36
C ILE A 274 -23.77 -0.19 60.91
N ARG A 275 -23.97 -0.87 59.77
CA ARG A 275 -25.33 -1.17 59.28
C ARG A 275 -26.00 -2.36 59.98
N ARG A 276 -25.25 -3.24 60.66
CA ARG A 276 -25.82 -4.38 61.43
C ARG A 276 -26.34 -4.01 62.82
N ARG A 277 -26.12 -2.78 63.30
CA ARG A 277 -26.67 -2.32 64.58
C ARG A 277 -28.08 -1.73 64.46
N GLN A 278 -28.45 -1.14 63.32
CA GLN A 278 -29.78 -0.53 63.16
C GLN A 278 -30.89 -1.56 62.90
N ASP A 279 -30.60 -2.66 62.19
CA ASP A 279 -31.60 -3.71 61.96
C ASP A 279 -31.90 -4.52 63.24
N LYS A 280 -30.93 -4.64 64.15
CA LYS A 280 -31.14 -5.29 65.45
C LYS A 280 -31.96 -4.43 66.43
N THR A 281 -31.84 -3.10 66.38
CA THR A 281 -32.68 -2.21 67.21
C THR A 281 -34.12 -2.12 66.72
N HIS A 282 -34.37 -2.23 65.40
CA HIS A 282 -35.73 -2.26 64.87
C HIS A 282 -36.44 -3.60 65.15
N LEU A 283 -35.74 -4.74 65.11
CA LEU A 283 -36.33 -6.03 65.51
C LEU A 283 -36.61 -6.13 67.03
N CYS A 284 -35.75 -5.56 67.90
CA CYS A 284 -36.02 -5.54 69.34
C CYS A 284 -37.20 -4.64 69.73
N ARG A 285 -37.44 -3.51 69.02
CA ARG A 285 -38.60 -2.64 69.30
C ARG A 285 -39.93 -3.25 68.89
N LEU A 286 -39.97 -4.04 67.82
CA LEU A 286 -41.20 -4.73 67.41
C LEU A 286 -41.58 -5.87 68.38
N ASN A 287 -40.60 -6.56 68.96
CA ASN A 287 -40.85 -7.66 69.90
C ASN A 287 -41.32 -7.14 71.29
N GLN A 288 -40.79 -6.01 71.77
CA GLN A 288 -41.26 -5.41 73.02
C GLN A 288 -42.68 -4.83 72.93
N ASN A 289 -43.09 -4.32 71.77
CA ASN A 289 -44.47 -3.85 71.56
C ASN A 289 -45.48 -5.01 71.45
N SER A 290 -45.06 -6.17 70.93
CA SER A 290 -45.91 -7.37 70.89
C SER A 290 -46.13 -8.01 72.28
N GLN A 291 -45.12 -7.96 73.16
CA GLN A 291 -45.26 -8.43 74.54
C GLN A 291 -46.08 -7.47 75.42
N ARG A 292 -46.02 -6.15 75.18
CA ARG A 292 -46.87 -5.17 75.89
C ARG A 292 -48.35 -5.26 75.51
N CYS A 293 -48.69 -5.53 74.24
CA CYS A 293 -50.09 -5.74 73.86
C CYS A 293 -50.70 -7.01 74.47
N SER A 294 -49.89 -8.05 74.72
CA SER A 294 -50.36 -9.31 75.32
C SER A 294 -50.58 -9.23 76.84
N GLN A 295 -50.06 -8.21 77.52
CA GLN A 295 -50.28 -8.00 78.97
C GLN A 295 -51.48 -7.10 79.28
N ILE A 296 -51.94 -6.29 78.32
CA ILE A 296 -53.11 -5.40 78.49
C ILE A 296 -54.46 -6.14 78.25
N THR A 297 -54.41 -7.40 77.80
CA THR A 297 -55.60 -8.24 77.53
C THR A 297 -55.86 -9.33 78.59
N ARG A 298 -55.22 -9.23 79.77
CA ARG A 298 -55.41 -10.15 80.92
C ARG A 298 -55.65 -9.41 82.25
N GLU A 299 -56.44 -8.37 82.21
CA GLU A 299 -57.22 -7.85 83.35
C GLU A 299 -58.69 -7.80 82.93
#